data_AF-A0A520ZUG7-F1
#
_entry.id   AF-A0A520ZUG7-F1
#
_cell.length_a   1.000
_cell.length_b   1.000
_cell.length_c   1.000
_cell.angle_alpha   90.00
_cell.angle_beta   90.00
_cell.angle_gamma   90.00
#
_symmetry.space_group_name_H-M   'P 1'
#
loop_
_entity.id
_entity.type
_entity.pdbx_description
1 polymer ?
#
loop_
_entity_poly.entity_id
_entity_poly.type
_entity_poly.pdbx_seq_one_letter_code
_entity_poly.pdbx_strand_id
1 'polypeptide(L)'
;MITGTPKPIEEIIEMLEPYDNIIVAGCFGCVTVCRVGGDKEVQILSSTVRLAREAAGKKIKIKEVCLERQCDPEYVELMRPYVEDYQAVLSIACGAGIQFMAEKFSVTPLLPGIN
;
A
#
# COMPACT_ATOMS: atom_id res chain seq x y z
N MET A 1 12.45 -13.63 11.86
CA MET A 1 11.07 -13.76 11.36
C MET A 1 10.41 -12.41 11.50
N ILE A 2 10.01 -11.77 10.40
CA ILE A 2 9.33 -10.46 10.46
C ILE A 2 7.84 -10.73 10.52
N THR A 3 7.17 -10.20 11.55
CA THR A 3 5.71 -10.20 11.70
C THR A 3 5.17 -8.82 11.38
N GLY A 4 3.94 -8.75 10.88
CA GLY A 4 3.24 -7.48 10.65
C GLY A 4 1.81 -7.59 11.12
N THR A 5 1.28 -6.52 11.69
CA THR A 5 -0.12 -6.42 12.10
C THR A 5 -0.81 -5.36 11.26
N PRO A 6 -2.02 -5.63 10.72
CA PRO A 6 -2.71 -4.61 9.94
C PRO A 6 -3.00 -3.39 10.82
N LYS A 7 -2.75 -2.20 10.27
CA LYS A 7 -3.12 -0.95 10.93
C LYS A 7 -4.66 -0.84 11.01
N PRO A 8 -5.24 -0.25 12.07
CA PRO A 8 -6.68 -0.01 12.14
C PRO A 8 -7.19 0.74 10.91
N ILE A 9 -8.36 0.37 10.41
CA ILE A 9 -8.90 0.93 9.17
C ILE A 9 -9.16 2.43 9.30
N GLU A 10 -9.56 2.90 10.47
CA GLU A 10 -9.80 4.31 10.78
C GLU A 10 -8.53 5.14 10.60
N GLU A 11 -7.40 4.63 11.09
CA GLU A 11 -6.09 5.28 10.95
C GLU A 11 -5.65 5.32 9.48
N ILE A 12 -5.88 4.23 8.73
CA ILE A 12 -5.61 4.21 7.29
C ILE A 12 -6.46 5.26 6.55
N ILE A 13 -7.76 5.36 6.87
CA ILE A 13 -8.64 6.34 6.22
C ILE A 13 -8.19 7.77 6.54
N GLU A 14 -7.83 8.05 7.79
CA GLU A 14 -7.31 9.36 8.20
C GLU A 14 -6.00 9.70 7.48
N MET A 15 -5.06 8.75 7.38
CA MET A 15 -3.83 8.93 6.60
C MET A 15 -4.08 9.17 5.10
N LEU A 16 -5.19 8.63 4.57
CA LEU A 16 -5.58 8.77 3.18
C LEU A 16 -6.47 9.98 2.89
N GLU A 17 -6.91 10.74 3.91
CA GLU A 17 -7.73 11.96 3.77
C GLU A 17 -7.27 12.91 2.65
N PRO A 18 -5.97 13.26 2.54
CA PRO A 18 -5.50 14.24 1.57
C PRO A 18 -5.32 13.68 0.15
N TYR A 19 -5.57 12.37 -0.08
CA TYR A 19 -5.31 11.71 -1.35
C TYR A 19 -6.59 11.13 -1.99
N ASP A 20 -6.80 11.46 -3.26
CA ASP A 20 -7.94 10.99 -4.05
C ASP A 20 -7.52 9.95 -5.11
N ASN A 21 -6.22 9.83 -5.39
CA ASN A 21 -5.66 8.86 -6.33
C ASN A 21 -4.43 8.17 -5.73
N ILE A 22 -4.55 6.91 -5.35
CA ILE A 22 -3.51 6.16 -4.63
C ILE A 22 -3.22 4.79 -5.25
N ILE A 23 -2.07 4.24 -4.89
CA ILE A 23 -1.73 2.83 -5.10
C ILE A 23 -1.83 2.10 -3.75
N VAL A 24 -2.45 0.92 -3.72
CA VAL A 24 -2.32 -0.01 -2.60
C VAL A 24 -1.37 -1.11 -3.03
N ALA A 25 -0.22 -1.22 -2.35
CA ALA A 25 0.89 -2.08 -2.71
C ALA A 25 1.07 -3.22 -1.69
N GLY A 26 0.80 -4.44 -2.13
CA GLY A 26 1.09 -5.69 -1.42
C GLY A 26 2.51 -6.21 -1.66
N CYS A 27 2.92 -7.18 -0.84
CA CYS A 27 4.19 -7.87 -0.89
C CYS A 27 3.97 -9.36 -0.56
N PHE A 28 4.32 -10.25 -1.49
CA PHE A 28 4.24 -11.72 -1.30
C PHE A 28 5.32 -12.31 -0.38
N GLY A 29 6.16 -11.47 0.22
CA GLY A 29 7.25 -11.87 1.09
C GLY A 29 6.82 -12.22 2.52
N CYS A 30 7.56 -11.70 3.50
CA CYS A 30 7.49 -12.15 4.88
C CYS A 30 6.11 -11.98 5.55
N VAL A 31 5.35 -10.96 5.18
CA VAL A 31 4.07 -10.60 5.82
C VAL A 31 2.86 -11.33 5.24
N THR A 32 3.02 -12.03 4.10
CA THR A 32 1.97 -12.89 3.55
C THR A 32 1.69 -14.10 4.44
N VAL A 33 2.72 -14.61 5.13
CA VAL A 33 2.55 -15.67 6.13
C VAL A 33 1.65 -15.20 7.28
N CYS A 34 1.65 -13.91 7.59
CA CYS A 34 0.76 -13.29 8.57
C CYS A 34 -0.64 -12.97 8.02
N ARG A 35 -0.92 -13.22 6.72
CA ARG A 35 -2.15 -12.82 6.01
C ARG A 35 -2.37 -11.31 6.04
N VAL A 36 -1.31 -10.54 5.79
CA VAL A 36 -1.36 -9.07 5.79
C VAL A 36 -0.84 -8.46 4.49
N GLY A 37 -0.01 -9.15 3.71
CA GLY A 37 0.66 -8.57 2.56
C GLY A 37 0.23 -9.01 1.16
N GLY A 38 -0.60 -10.04 1.01
CA GLY A 38 -0.89 -10.63 -0.30
C GLY A 38 -1.98 -9.89 -1.09
N ASP A 39 -2.23 -10.36 -2.31
CA ASP A 39 -3.29 -9.85 -3.20
C ASP A 39 -4.66 -9.78 -2.52
N LYS A 40 -5.01 -10.81 -1.73
CA LYS A 40 -6.30 -10.86 -1.04
C LYS A 40 -6.43 -9.69 -0.06
N GLU A 41 -5.38 -9.40 0.69
CA GLU A 41 -5.35 -8.29 1.64
C GLU A 41 -5.40 -6.94 0.93
N VAL A 42 -4.70 -6.79 -0.21
CA VAL A 42 -4.78 -5.60 -1.07
C VAL A 42 -6.22 -5.36 -1.54
N GLN A 43 -6.90 -6.39 -2.03
CA GLN A 43 -8.28 -6.29 -2.54
C GLN A 43 -9.29 -5.95 -1.42
N ILE A 44 -9.17 -6.61 -0.26
CA ILE A 44 -10.03 -6.35 0.89
C ILE A 44 -9.83 -4.91 1.38
N LEU A 45 -8.59 -4.47 1.54
CA LEU A 45 -8.28 -3.12 1.99
C LEU A 45 -8.78 -2.07 1.00
N SER A 46 -8.52 -2.27 -0.29
CA SER A 46 -8.96 -1.35 -1.35
C SER A 46 -10.48 -1.23 -1.41
N SER A 47 -11.20 -2.36 -1.28
CA SER A 47 -12.67 -2.36 -1.24
C SER A 47 -13.19 -1.62 0.00
N THR A 48 -12.57 -1.86 1.16
CA THR A 48 -12.96 -1.22 2.43
C THR A 48 -12.75 0.30 2.36
N VAL A 49 -11.60 0.75 1.85
CA VAL A 49 -11.30 2.17 1.68
C VAL A 49 -12.25 2.83 0.69
N ARG A 50 -12.57 2.17 -0.45
CA ARG A 50 -13.55 2.68 -1.42
C ARG A 50 -14.92 2.88 -0.78
N LEU A 51 -15.43 1.89 -0.05
CA LEU A 51 -16.73 1.96 0.61
C LEU A 51 -16.77 3.06 1.68
N ALA A 52 -15.73 3.18 2.50
CA ALA A 52 -15.66 4.22 3.52
C ALA A 52 -15.62 5.64 2.92
N ARG A 53 -14.85 5.82 1.84
CA ARG A 53 -14.71 7.08 1.12
C ARG A 53 -16.00 7.45 0.37
N GLU A 54 -16.68 6.47 -0.24
CA GLU A 54 -18.00 6.65 -0.84
C GLU A 54 -19.07 7.06 0.19
N ALA A 55 -19.09 6.43 1.37
CA ALA A 55 -19.99 6.82 2.46
C ALA A 55 -19.75 8.25 2.96
N ALA A 56 -18.51 8.74 2.89
CA ALA A 56 -18.14 10.13 3.20
C ALA A 56 -18.34 11.11 2.02
N GLY A 57 -18.84 10.64 0.87
CA GLY A 57 -19.05 11.46 -0.33
C GLY A 57 -17.76 11.88 -1.06
N LYS A 58 -16.60 11.36 -0.68
CA LYS A 58 -15.29 11.66 -1.30
C LYS A 58 -14.85 10.45 -2.12
N LYS A 59 -14.94 10.47 -3.45
CA LYS A 59 -14.51 9.32 -4.26
C LYS A 59 -12.99 9.18 -4.28
N ILE A 60 -12.48 7.95 -4.18
CA ILE A 60 -11.06 7.62 -4.28
C ILE A 60 -10.81 6.65 -5.43
N LYS A 61 -9.77 6.91 -6.22
CA LYS A 61 -9.25 6.00 -7.24
C LYS A 61 -8.10 5.20 -6.63
N ILE A 62 -8.22 3.89 -6.66
CA ILE A 62 -7.21 2.97 -6.13
C ILE A 62 -6.69 2.09 -7.27
N LYS A 63 -5.37 2.04 -7.43
CA LYS A 63 -4.68 1.01 -8.21
C LYS A 63 -4.16 -0.06 -7.25
N GLU A 64 -4.53 -1.29 -7.49
CA GLU A 64 -4.10 -2.46 -6.73
C GLU A 64 -2.86 -3.04 -7.38
N VAL A 65 -1.80 -3.25 -6.60
CA VAL A 65 -0.55 -3.87 -7.04
C VAL A 65 -0.08 -4.79 -5.92
N CYS A 66 0.43 -5.97 -6.28
CA CYS A 66 1.21 -6.78 -5.36
C CYS A 66 2.52 -7.14 -6.05
N LEU A 67 3.62 -6.90 -5.35
CA LEU A 67 4.95 -7.28 -5.81
C LEU A 67 5.38 -8.58 -5.13
N GLU A 68 6.21 -9.37 -5.79
CA GLU A 68 6.84 -10.53 -5.14
C GLU A 68 7.59 -10.10 -3.89
N ARG A 69 8.41 -9.05 -4.00
CA ARG A 69 9.14 -8.44 -2.89
C ARG A 69 9.27 -6.94 -3.07
N GLN A 70 8.80 -6.17 -2.08
CA GLN A 70 9.00 -4.72 -2.04
C GLN A 70 10.42 -4.31 -1.58
N CYS A 71 11.18 -5.23 -0.98
CA CYS A 71 12.55 -5.00 -0.55
C CYS A 71 13.61 -5.44 -1.58
N ASP A 72 13.20 -5.66 -2.82
CA ASP A 72 14.04 -6.17 -3.88
C ASP A 72 13.94 -5.25 -5.11
N PRO A 73 15.07 -4.71 -5.62
CA PRO A 73 15.06 -3.74 -6.71
C PRO A 73 14.34 -4.25 -7.95
N GLU A 74 14.51 -5.53 -8.32
CA GLU A 74 13.98 -6.06 -9.59
C GLU A 74 12.45 -5.93 -9.68
N TYR A 75 11.76 -6.17 -8.57
CA TYR A 75 10.30 -6.08 -8.51
C TYR A 75 9.81 -4.65 -8.30
N VAL A 76 10.53 -3.84 -7.53
CA VAL A 76 10.16 -2.44 -7.30
C VAL A 76 10.21 -1.63 -8.60
N GLU A 77 11.18 -1.91 -9.48
CA GLU A 77 11.29 -1.24 -10.79
C GLU A 77 10.04 -1.41 -11.68
N LEU A 78 9.23 -2.46 -11.46
CA LEU A 78 7.95 -2.65 -12.17
C LEU A 78 6.94 -1.54 -11.89
N MET A 79 7.09 -0.79 -10.78
CA MET A 79 6.22 0.33 -10.43
C MET A 79 6.66 1.65 -11.05
N ARG A 80 7.93 1.80 -11.45
CA ARG A 80 8.49 3.05 -11.97
C ARG A 80 7.65 3.70 -13.09
N PRO A 81 7.09 2.96 -14.06
CA PRO A 81 6.36 3.58 -15.17
C PRO A 81 5.10 4.34 -14.79
N TYR A 82 4.57 4.16 -13.57
CA TYR A 82 3.29 4.73 -13.18
C TYR A 82 3.23 5.25 -11.74
N VAL A 83 4.20 4.98 -10.88
CA VAL A 83 4.14 5.35 -9.45
C VAL A 83 4.00 6.87 -9.23
N GLU A 84 4.57 7.67 -10.12
CA GLU A 84 4.52 9.15 -10.06
C GLU A 84 3.19 9.73 -10.57
N ASP A 85 2.35 8.93 -11.24
CA ASP A 85 1.00 9.33 -11.66
C ASP A 85 -0.02 9.31 -10.50
N TYR A 86 0.40 8.83 -9.33
CA TYR A 86 -0.43 8.68 -8.13
C TYR A 86 0.08 9.57 -7.02
N GLN A 87 -0.83 10.00 -6.15
CA GLN A 87 -0.52 10.98 -5.10
C GLN A 87 0.11 10.33 -3.87
N ALA A 88 -0.11 9.04 -3.66
CA ALA A 88 0.48 8.27 -2.56
C ALA A 88 0.46 6.77 -2.86
N VAL A 89 1.33 6.03 -2.19
CA VAL A 89 1.37 4.56 -2.17
C VAL A 89 1.15 4.08 -0.75
N LEU A 90 0.05 3.37 -0.49
CA LEU A 90 -0.19 2.64 0.76
C LEU A 90 0.46 1.26 0.66
N SER A 91 1.56 1.05 1.37
CA SER A 91 2.25 -0.24 1.41
C SER A 91 1.77 -1.09 2.59
N ILE A 92 1.37 -2.33 2.32
CA ILE A 92 1.09 -3.34 3.35
C ILE A 92 2.24 -4.36 3.49
N ALA A 93 3.48 -3.94 3.16
CA ALA A 93 4.69 -4.72 3.37
C ALA A 93 5.33 -4.48 4.74
N CYS A 94 6.32 -5.29 5.10
CA CYS A 94 7.15 -5.05 6.28
C CYS A 94 7.96 -3.75 6.18
N GLY A 95 8.50 -3.32 7.33
CA GLY A 95 9.35 -2.13 7.43
C GLY A 95 10.50 -2.07 6.40
N ALA A 96 11.16 -3.19 6.13
CA ALA A 96 12.21 -3.24 5.11
C ALA A 96 11.69 -3.01 3.68
N GLY A 97 10.47 -3.48 3.38
CA GLY A 97 9.85 -3.30 2.07
C GLY A 97 9.45 -1.85 1.82
N ILE A 98 8.69 -1.27 2.75
CA ILE A 98 8.25 0.13 2.60
C ILE A 98 9.42 1.11 2.63
N GLN A 99 10.41 0.90 3.49
CA GLN A 99 11.60 1.75 3.56
C GLN A 99 12.37 1.72 2.23
N PHE A 100 12.58 0.54 1.66
CA PHE A 100 13.25 0.39 0.38
C PHE A 100 12.47 1.08 -0.76
N MET A 101 11.13 0.94 -0.78
CA MET A 101 10.30 1.67 -1.73
C MET A 101 10.39 3.19 -1.56
N ALA A 102 10.41 3.69 -0.32
CA ALA A 102 10.54 5.12 -0.04
C ALA A 102 11.89 5.69 -0.48
N GLU A 103 12.97 4.90 -0.38
CA GLU A 103 14.29 5.26 -0.89
C GLU A 103 14.33 5.28 -2.43
N LYS A 104 13.56 4.41 -3.09
CA LYS A 104 13.49 4.32 -4.56
C LYS A 104 12.56 5.34 -5.21
N PHE A 105 11.47 5.69 -4.53
CA PHE A 105 10.44 6.62 -5.00
C PHE A 105 10.37 7.81 -4.06
N SER A 106 11.23 8.81 -4.30
CA SER A 106 11.35 9.98 -3.43
C SER A 106 10.28 11.06 -3.66
N VAL A 107 9.57 11.00 -4.79
CA VAL A 107 8.54 11.99 -5.18
C VAL A 107 7.18 11.61 -4.60
N THR A 108 6.75 10.37 -4.81
CA THR A 108 5.45 9.87 -4.33
C THR A 108 5.57 9.45 -2.86
N PRO A 109 4.74 9.96 -1.94
CA PRO A 109 4.80 9.56 -0.54
C PRO A 109 4.40 8.09 -0.34
N LEU A 110 5.19 7.37 0.47
CA LEU A 110 4.98 5.98 0.86
C LEU A 110 4.40 5.93 2.28
N LEU A 111 3.20 5.36 2.41
CA LEU A 111 2.43 5.30 3.64
C LEU A 111 2.39 3.87 4.20
N PRO A 112 2.65 3.65 5.50
CA PRO A 112 2.58 2.33 6.11
C PRO A 112 1.13 1.92 6.39
N GLY A 113 0.70 0.79 5.82
CA GLY A 113 -0.58 0.14 6.08
C GLY A 113 -0.53 -0.95 7.16
N ILE A 114 0.64 -1.18 7.77
CA ILE A 114 0.84 -2.15 8.85
C ILE A 114 1.67 -1.56 9.99
N ASN A 115 1.53 -2.15 11.17
CA ASN A 115 2.33 -1.91 12.38
C ASN A 115 3.29 -3.08 12.63
#